data_AF-A0A9D8VWY3-F1
#
_entry.id   AF-A0A9D8VWY3-F1
#
_cell.length_a   1.000
_cell.length_b   1.000
_cell.length_c   1.000
_cell.angle_alpha   90.00
_cell.angle_beta   90.00
_cell.angle_gamma   90.00
#
_symmetry.space_group_name_H-M   'P 1'
#
loop_
_entity.id
_entity.type
_entity.pdbx_description
1 polymer ?
#
loop_
_entity_poly.entity_id
_entity_poly.type
_entity_poly.pdbx_seq_one_letter_code
_entity_poly.pdbx_strand_id
1 'polypeptide(L)' 'MKRSKFTDAQIAFVLRQAEEGTSVAEVCRKAGIAEATFYNWRKKY' A
#
# COMPACT_ATOMS: atom_id res chain seq x y z
N MET A 1 6.56 14.44 -1.68
CA MET A 1 5.62 13.84 -0.70
C MET A 1 6.03 14.30 0.68
N LYS A 2 5.09 14.79 1.52
CA LYS A 2 5.35 14.87 2.97
C LYS A 2 5.84 13.50 3.44
N ARG A 3 6.73 13.47 4.44
CA ARG A 3 7.29 12.23 4.97
C ARG A 3 6.14 11.26 5.25
N SER A 4 6.19 10.08 4.63
CA SER A 4 5.15 9.06 4.81
C SER A 4 5.08 8.73 6.30
N LYS A 5 3.87 8.63 6.84
CA LYS A 5 3.67 8.11 8.20
C LYS A 5 3.92 6.60 8.27
N PHE A 6 4.03 5.95 7.12
CA PHE A 6 4.30 4.52 6.98
C PHE A 6 5.79 4.28 6.76
N THR A 7 6.33 3.26 7.42
CA THR A 7 7.69 2.76 7.20
C THR A 7 7.76 1.98 5.88
N ASP A 8 8.96 1.86 5.31
CA ASP A 8 9.15 1.10 4.07
C ASP A 8 8.73 -0.37 4.23
N ALA A 9 8.94 -0.97 5.42
CA ALA A 9 8.47 -2.32 5.73
C ALA A 9 6.93 -2.42 5.74
N GLN A 10 6.23 -1.41 6.26
CA GLN A 10 4.77 -1.36 6.22
C GLN A 10 4.26 -1.22 4.78
N ILE A 11 4.93 -0.41 3.96
CA ILE A 11 4.59 -0.24 2.54
C ILE A 11 4.77 -1.56 1.80
N ALA A 12 5.90 -2.25 1.97
CA ALA A 12 6.16 -3.54 1.36
C ALA A 12 5.14 -4.62 1.78
N PHE A 13 4.76 -4.64 3.06
CA PHE A 13 3.73 -5.56 3.56
C PHE A 13 2.35 -5.31 2.92
N VAL A 14 1.98 -4.04 2.73
CA VAL A 14 0.73 -3.66 2.06
C VAL A 14 0.76 -4.06 0.58
N LEU A 15 1.86 -3.83 -0.13
CA LEU A 15 2.00 -4.22 -1.54
C LEU A 15 1.93 -5.74 -1.73
N ARG A 16 2.64 -6.50 -0.88
CA ARG A 16 2.68 -7.96 -0.94
C ARG A 16 1.30 -8.62 -0.76
N GLN A 17 0.44 -8.09 0.12
CA GLN A 17 -0.93 -8.62 0.29
C GLN A 17 -1.74 -8.61 -1.01
N ALA A 18 -1.52 -7.62 -1.88
CA ALA A 18 -2.18 -7.54 -3.18
C ALA A 18 -1.60 -8.55 -4.18
N GLU A 19 -0.32 -8.90 -4.06
CA GLU A 19 0.33 -9.95 -4.87
C GLU A 19 -0.12 -11.35 -4.46
N GLU A 20 -0.40 -11.55 -3.17
CA GLU A 20 -0.95 -12.79 -2.61
C GLU A 20 -2.44 -13.01 -2.93
N GLY A 21 -3.04 -12.14 -3.74
CA GLY A 21 -4.40 -12.29 -4.25
C GLY A 21 -5.48 -11.55 -3.46
N THR A 22 -5.12 -10.76 -2.44
CA THR A 22 -6.09 -9.86 -1.79
C THR A 22 -6.42 -8.71 -2.75
N SER A 23 -7.69 -8.34 -2.87
CA SER A 23 -8.07 -7.21 -3.72
C SER A 23 -7.44 -5.90 -3.22
N VAL A 24 -6.98 -5.04 -4.13
CA VAL A 24 -6.38 -3.74 -3.79
C VAL A 24 -7.34 -2.90 -2.94
N ALA A 25 -8.64 -2.94 -3.23
CA ALA A 25 -9.67 -2.26 -2.47
C ALA A 25 -9.73 -2.72 -1.00
N GLU A 26 -9.62 -4.03 -0.74
CA GLU A 26 -9.60 -4.57 0.61
C GLU A 26 -8.29 -4.24 1.34
N VAL A 27 -7.16 -4.35 0.64
CA VAL A 27 -5.84 -3.94 1.17
C VAL A 27 -5.85 -2.47 1.59
N CYS A 28 -6.37 -1.59 0.74
CA CYS A 28 -6.46 -0.16 1.01
C CYS A 28 -7.39 0.13 2.20
N ARG A 29 -8.54 -0.56 2.28
CA ARG A 29 -9.48 -0.44 3.40
C ARG A 29 -8.86 -0.88 4.72
N LYS A 30 -8.17 -2.02 4.75
CA LYS A 30 -7.48 -2.54 5.96
C LYS A 30 -6.32 -1.65 6.39
N ALA A 31 -5.55 -1.14 5.43
CA ALA A 31 -4.41 -0.27 5.70
C ALA A 31 -4.79 1.20 5.98
N GLY A 32 -6.05 1.58 5.77
CA GLY A 32 -6.53 2.95 5.97
C GLY A 32 -5.94 3.95 4.96
N ILE A 33 -5.69 3.51 3.73
CA ILE A 33 -5.11 4.33 2.66
C ILE A 33 -6.05 4.42 1.45
N ALA A 34 -5.86 5.44 0.62
CA ALA A 34 -6.53 5.52 -0.67
C ALA A 34 -5.84 4.63 -1.71
N GLU A 35 -6.58 4.11 -2.68
CA GLU A 35 -6.02 3.32 -3.78
C GLU A 35 -4.96 4.09 -4.57
N ALA A 36 -5.13 5.41 -4.73
CA ALA A 36 -4.11 6.27 -5.33
C ALA A 36 -2.76 6.20 -4.58
N THR A 37 -2.78 6.09 -3.25
CA THR A 37 -1.57 5.92 -2.44
C THR A 37 -0.92 4.56 -2.71
N PHE A 38 -1.72 3.50 -2.78
CA PHE A 38 -1.24 2.15 -3.11
C PHE A 38 -0.53 2.12 -4.47
N TYR A 39 -1.14 2.67 -5.53
CA TYR A 39 -0.52 2.70 -6.86
C TYR A 39 0.73 3.58 -6.91
N ASN A 40 0.75 4.69 -6.18
CA ASN A 40 1.97 5.50 -6.04
C ASN A 40 3.11 4.74 -5.36
N TRP A 41 2.80 3.93 -4.34
CA TRP A 41 3.79 3.07 -3.70
C TRP A 41 4.27 1.97 -4.66
N ARG A 42 3.38 1.29 -5.37
CA ARG A 42 3.72 0.24 -6.33
C ARG A 42 4.62 0.72 -7.49
N LYS A 43 4.57 2.01 -7.83
CA LYS A 43 5.47 2.60 -8.83
C LYS A 43 6.87 2.89 -8.26
N LYS A 44 6.98 3.11 -6.94
CA LYS A 44 8.18 3.59 -6.26
C LYS A 44 8.96 2.48 -5.55
N TYR A 45 8.24 1.52 -4.98
CA TYR A 45 8.73 0.38 -4.21
C TYR A 45 8.43 -0.90 -4.98
#